data_AF-A0A1T1BKA8-F1
#
_entry.id   AF-A0A1T1BKA8-F1
#
_cell.length_a   1.000
_cell.length_b   1.000
_cell.length_c   1.000
_cell.angle_alpha   90.00
_cell.angle_beta   90.00
_cell.angle_gamma   90.00
#
_symmetry.space_group_name_H-M   'P 1'
#
loop_
_entity.id
_entity.type
_entity.pdbx_description
1 polymer ?
#
loop_
_entity_poly.entity_id
_entity_poly.type
_entity_poly.pdbx_seq_one_letter_code
_entity_poly.pdbx_strand_id
1 'polypeptide(L)'
;MFEIADALKTKRPTLYASPFLTSIAWKMDALLAFLHLKKRTFTKVTAIASHTKTLYCNEKIKNEMHPNFTCIKEYIHKIGSSF
;
A
#
# COMPACT_ATOMS: atom_id res chain seq x y z
N MET A 1 11.00 -6.46 -0.52
CA MET A 1 10.86 -5.19 0.20
C MET A 1 10.10 -5.48 1.49
N PHE A 2 10.78 -5.51 2.64
CA PHE A 2 10.17 -5.72 3.97
C PHE A 2 10.41 -4.54 4.92
N GLU A 3 10.86 -3.40 4.37
CA GLU A 3 11.30 -2.20 5.11
C GLU A 3 10.25 -1.70 6.12
N ILE A 4 8.96 -1.78 5.79
CA ILE A 4 7.89 -1.37 6.72
C ILE A 4 7.81 -2.30 7.94
N ALA A 5 7.85 -3.62 7.72
CA ALA A 5 7.80 -4.59 8.81
C ALA A 5 9.06 -4.51 9.68
N ASP A 6 10.21 -4.30 9.05
CA ASP A 6 11.50 -4.14 9.71
C ASP A 6 11.53 -2.85 10.56
N ALA A 7 11.05 -1.72 10.01
CA ALA A 7 10.95 -0.45 10.73
C ALA A 7 10.02 -0.52 11.94
N LEU A 8 8.91 -1.26 11.83
CA LEU A 8 7.96 -1.48 12.93
C LEU A 8 8.36 -2.61 13.89
N LYS A 9 9.47 -3.32 13.62
CA LYS A 9 9.90 -4.52 14.38
C LYS A 9 8.80 -5.60 14.49
N THR A 10 8.01 -5.78 13.44
CA THR A 10 6.91 -6.75 13.38
C THR A 10 7.23 -7.95 12.49
N LYS A 11 6.45 -9.03 12.63
CA LYS A 11 6.60 -10.22 11.79
C LYS A 11 6.40 -9.86 10.31
N ARG A 12 7.38 -10.22 9.47
CA ARG A 12 7.31 -10.03 8.02
C ARG A 12 6.14 -10.79 7.41
N PRO A 13 5.47 -10.24 6.39
CA PRO A 13 4.41 -10.96 5.67
C PRO A 13 5.02 -12.15 4.93
N THR A 14 4.53 -13.36 5.22
CA THR A 14 4.99 -14.61 4.60
C THR A 14 4.04 -15.13 3.52
N LEU A 15 2.79 -14.64 3.51
CA LEU A 15 1.77 -15.08 2.58
C LEU A 15 1.56 -14.03 1.47
N TYR A 16 1.65 -14.47 0.22
CA TYR A 16 1.31 -13.64 -0.92
C TYR A 16 -0.22 -13.61 -1.12
N ALA A 17 -0.81 -12.41 -1.07
CA ALA A 17 -2.24 -12.22 -1.34
C ALA A 17 -2.49 -12.20 -2.85
N SER A 18 -2.79 -13.37 -3.43
CA SER A 18 -3.01 -13.50 -4.87
C SER A 18 -4.23 -12.70 -5.38
N PRO A 19 -4.30 -12.36 -6.68
CA PRO A 19 -5.45 -11.67 -7.27
C PRO A 19 -6.80 -12.33 -6.96
N PHE A 20 -6.83 -13.67 -6.96
CA PHE A 20 -8.02 -14.44 -6.60
C PHE A 20 -8.44 -14.20 -5.14
N LEU A 21 -7.50 -14.31 -4.20
CA LEU A 21 -7.76 -14.05 -2.78
C LEU A 21 -8.22 -12.61 -2.55
N THR A 22 -7.57 -11.63 -3.16
CA THR A 22 -8.00 -10.22 -3.07
C THR A 22 -9.37 -9.99 -3.72
N SER A 23 -9.74 -10.78 -4.74
CA SER A 23 -11.05 -10.70 -5.38
C SER A 23 -12.17 -11.18 -4.46
N ILE A 24 -11.92 -12.26 -3.71
CA ILE A 24 -12.84 -12.74 -2.68
C ILE A 24 -12.93 -11.71 -1.55
N ALA A 25 -11.81 -11.14 -1.12
CA ALA A 25 -11.76 -10.18 -0.03
C ALA A 25 -12.63 -8.94 -0.27
N TRP A 26 -12.58 -8.29 -1.45
CA TRP A 26 -13.41 -7.10 -1.70
C TRP A 26 -14.90 -7.44 -1.83
N LYS A 27 -15.24 -8.65 -2.29
CA LYS A 27 -16.64 -9.11 -2.33
C LYS A 27 -17.18 -9.36 -0.94
N MET A 28 -16.38 -9.98 -0.07
CA MET A 28 -16.71 -10.15 1.35
C MET A 28 -16.86 -8.80 2.05
N ASP A 29 -15.93 -7.86 1.83
CA ASP A 29 -16.00 -6.51 2.39
C ASP A 29 -17.26 -5.77 1.92
N ALA A 30 -17.66 -5.96 0.65
CA ALA A 30 -18.91 -5.40 0.12
C ALA A 30 -20.16 -6.05 0.76
N LEU A 31 -20.17 -7.37 0.96
CA LEU A 31 -21.27 -8.06 1.66
C LEU A 31 -21.36 -7.63 3.13
N LEU A 32 -20.21 -7.55 3.81
CA LEU A 32 -20.11 -7.08 5.19
C LEU A 32 -20.55 -5.63 5.33
N ALA A 33 -20.22 -4.76 4.38
CA ALA A 33 -20.65 -3.35 4.36
C ALA A 33 -22.13 -3.18 3.95
N PHE A 34 -22.71 -4.17 3.28
CA PHE A 34 -24.14 -4.20 3.00
C PHE A 34 -24.93 -4.63 4.24
N LEU A 35 -24.41 -5.62 4.99
CA LEU A 35 -25.04 -6.15 6.20
C LEU A 35 -24.77 -5.28 7.45
N HIS A 36 -23.56 -4.77 7.58
CA HIS A 36 -23.16 -3.83 8.62
C HIS A 36 -23.10 -2.44 8.00
N LEU A 37 -23.67 -1.43 8.66
CA LEU A 37 -23.57 -0.01 8.27
C LEU A 37 -22.14 0.58 8.47
N LYS A 38 -21.09 -0.23 8.32
CA LYS A 38 -19.70 0.20 8.43
C LYS A 38 -19.18 0.67 7.07
N LYS A 39 -18.38 1.74 7.12
CA LYS A 39 -17.73 2.29 5.93
C LYS A 39 -16.78 1.25 5.33
N ARG A 40 -16.92 1.03 4.02
CA ARG A 40 -16.09 0.09 3.25
C ARG A 40 -14.61 0.50 3.30
N THR A 41 -13.72 -0.43 3.62
CA THR A 41 -12.27 -0.17 3.70
C THR A 41 -11.51 -0.81 2.54
N PHE A 42 -11.99 -1.94 2.00
CA PHE A 42 -11.31 -2.68 0.94
C PHE A 42 -12.19 -2.83 -0.31
N THR A 43 -11.98 -1.95 -1.29
CA THR A 43 -12.82 -1.86 -2.48
C THR A 43 -12.27 -2.66 -3.67
N LYS A 44 -13.13 -2.94 -4.67
CA LYS A 44 -12.71 -3.53 -5.95
C LYS A 44 -11.58 -2.73 -6.61
N VAL A 45 -11.66 -1.39 -6.58
CA VAL A 45 -10.65 -0.50 -7.17
C VAL A 45 -9.32 -0.66 -6.43
N THR A 46 -9.36 -0.70 -5.10
CA THR A 46 -8.17 -0.94 -4.27
C THR A 46 -7.54 -2.30 -4.57
N ALA A 47 -8.34 -3.36 -4.68
CA ALA A 47 -7.85 -4.69 -5.02
C ALA A 47 -7.15 -4.72 -6.39
N ILE A 48 -7.72 -4.05 -7.40
CA ILE A 48 -7.10 -3.94 -8.73
C ILE A 48 -5.81 -3.11 -8.67
N ALA A 49 -5.82 -1.98 -7.96
CA ALA A 49 -4.67 -1.10 -7.81
C ALA A 49 -3.49 -1.80 -7.11
N SER A 50 -3.75 -2.66 -6.11
CA SER A 50 -2.71 -3.44 -5.42
C SER A 50 -1.92 -4.37 -6.34
N HIS A 51 -2.52 -4.84 -7.44
CA HIS A 51 -1.87 -5.69 -8.43
C HIS A 51 -1.37 -4.93 -9.66
N THR A 52 -1.77 -3.67 -9.81
CA THR A 52 -1.42 -2.84 -10.97
C THR A 52 -0.12 -2.09 -10.70
N LYS A 53 0.81 -2.11 -11.67
CA LYS A 53 2.02 -1.29 -11.62
C LYS A 53 1.81 -0.02 -12.42
N THR A 54 1.64 1.11 -11.74
CA THR A 54 1.64 2.44 -12.34
C THR A 54 3.02 3.07 -12.16
N LEU A 55 3.76 3.22 -13.26
CA LEU A 55 5.08 3.84 -13.26
C LEU A 55 4.93 5.32 -13.60
N TYR A 56 5.44 6.18 -12.72
CA TYR A 56 5.46 7.62 -12.93
C TYR A 56 6.91 8.09 -13.07
N CYS A 57 7.23 8.75 -14.17
CA CYS A 57 8.51 9.39 -14.37
C CYS A 57 8.50 10.79 -13.73
N ASN A 58 9.49 11.09 -12.90
CA ASN A 58 9.66 12.38 -12.23
C ASN A 58 10.86 13.20 -12.76
N GLU A 59 11.44 12.79 -13.89
CA GLU A 59 12.61 13.45 -14.50
C GLU A 59 12.33 14.91 -14.84
N LYS A 60 11.16 15.22 -15.43
CA LYS A 60 10.79 16.60 -15.78
C LYS A 60 10.82 17.55 -14.58
N ILE A 61 10.23 17.13 -13.46
CA ILE A 61 10.14 17.94 -12.24
C ILE A 61 11.53 18.09 -11.60
N LYS A 62 12.32 17.01 -11.59
CA LYS A 62 13.70 17.04 -11.07
C LYS A 62 14.59 18.03 -11.84
N ASN A 63 14.42 18.07 -13.16
CA ASN A 63 15.24 18.89 -14.05
C ASN A 63 14.85 20.38 -14.00
N GLU A 64 13.56 20.69 -13.86
CA GLU A 64 13.08 22.08 -13.88
C GLU A 64 13.15 22.76 -12.49
N MET A 65 12.88 22.01 -11.41
CA MET A 65 12.64 22.58 -10.08
C MET A 65 13.69 22.19 -9.03
N HIS A 66 14.63 21.29 -9.35
CA HIS A 66 15.66 20.75 -8.46
C HIS A 66 15.21 20.39 -7.02
N PRO A 67 14.07 19.71 -6.81
CA PRO A 67 13.63 19.30 -5.48
C PRO A 67 14.53 18.20 -4.88
N ASN A 68 14.86 18.34 -3.60
CA ASN A 68 15.51 17.30 -2.80
C ASN A 68 14.46 16.30 -2.27
N PHE A 69 14.33 15.16 -2.94
CA PHE A 69 13.47 14.07 -2.45
C PHE A 69 14.23 13.15 -1.49
N THR A 70 13.69 12.91 -0.31
CA THR A 70 14.25 11.93 0.63
C THR A 70 14.08 10.51 0.08
N CYS A 71 15.06 9.65 0.34
CA CYS A 71 14.96 8.23 0.01
C CYS A 71 13.78 7.60 0.76
N ILE A 72 12.93 6.84 0.06
CA ILE A 72 11.73 6.25 0.65
C ILE A 72 12.05 5.29 1.80
N LYS A 73 13.18 4.58 1.73
CA LYS A 73 13.61 3.66 2.79
C LYS A 73 13.92 4.40 4.08
N GLU A 74 14.72 5.46 3.98
CA GLU A 74 15.08 6.31 5.13
C GLU A 74 13.83 6.92 5.76
N TYR A 75 12.89 7.38 4.93
CA TYR A 75 11.62 7.93 5.40
C TYR A 75 10.77 6.89 6.16
N ILE A 76 10.67 5.65 5.65
CA ILE A 76 9.96 4.56 6.32
C ILE A 76 10.56 4.27 7.70
N HIS A 77 11.89 4.16 7.80
CA HIS A 77 12.56 3.91 9.09
C HIS A 77 12.38 5.06 10.07
N LYS A 78 12.43 6.31 9.58
CA LYS A 78 12.19 7.50 10.40
C LYS A 78 10.80 7.49 11.04
N ILE A 79 9.75 7.26 10.24
CA ILE A 79 8.37 7.26 10.75
C ILE A 79 8.06 6.00 11.57
N GLY A 80 8.52 4.83 11.13
CA GLY A 80 8.32 3.57 11.84
C GLY A 80 8.90 3.57 13.25
N SER A 81 9.99 4.33 13.48
CA SER A 81 10.59 4.50 14.81
C SER A 81 9.72 5.25 15.83
N SER A 82 8.67 5.93 15.37
CA SER A 82 7.75 6.70 16.22
C SER A 82 6.55 5.90 16.73
N PHE A 83 6.40 4.65 16.30
CA PHE A 83 5.37 3.71 16.74
C PHE A 83 5.99 2.62 17.63
#